data_AF-A0A4D6MG26-F1
#
_entry.id   AF-A0A4D6MG26-F1
#
_cell.length_a   1.000
_cell.length_b   1.000
_cell.length_c   1.000
_cell.angle_alpha   90.00
_cell.angle_beta   90.00
_cell.angle_gamma   90.00
#
_symmetry.space_group_name_H-M   'P 1'
#
loop_
_entity.id
_entity.type
_entity.pdbx_description
1 polymer ?
#
loop_
_entity_poly.entity_id
_entity_poly.type
_entity_poly.pdbx_seq_one_letter_code
_entity_poly.pdbx_strand_id
1 'polypeptide(L)'
;MSASNKWRTMPPHHHQQPLCTRTHQIGALLLVTTTFFFTRLLSPCTLSTSVVHVSHPQLQWGQSQLSLKIYVYEPEEINGLNKLLHGRDGKVTEEACLKGQWGTQVKIHKFLLQSKQRTRKKEEADLFFVPSYVKCVRMMGGLNDKEINNTYVQVISQMPYFRLSGGRNHIFVFPSGAGAHLFKSWATYINRSIILTPEGDRTDKRDTSAFNTWKDIIIPGNVDDGMTKTGATGATVVQPLPLSKRKYLANYLGRAQGKAGRLKLIELAKQFPEKLECPDLKFSGPDKLARKEYFEHLRNSKFCLAPRGESSWTLRFYESFFVECVPVIISDQTELPFQNVIDYSQISIKWPSSRIGPELLQYLESIPDEEIEKIIARGREVRCWWVYASDSEPCSAMRGIMWELQRKVLLIVIICSNKSSERDYLLYLEKYHLILYEVLNLLNRNSSRCQGIAGFKDIVEEPIAEFEDYVTSPG
;
A
#
# COMPACT_ATOMS: atom_id res chain seq x y z
N MET A 1 51.62 -41.62 -24.04
CA MET A 1 51.48 -42.84 -23.20
C MET A 1 50.80 -42.44 -21.90
N SER A 2 49.90 -43.30 -21.44
CA SER A 2 48.97 -43.17 -20.31
C SER A 2 49.62 -43.06 -18.93
N ALA A 3 48.92 -42.37 -18.00
CA ALA A 3 48.70 -42.67 -16.57
C ALA A 3 48.58 -41.34 -15.78
N SER A 4 47.78 -41.14 -14.74
CA SER A 4 46.63 -41.80 -14.13
C SER A 4 46.12 -40.82 -13.05
N ASN A 5 44.82 -40.52 -12.98
CA ASN A 5 44.25 -39.68 -11.92
C ASN A 5 44.13 -40.47 -10.60
N LYS A 6 44.63 -39.90 -9.49
CA LYS A 6 44.26 -40.30 -8.12
C LYS A 6 43.81 -39.06 -7.33
N TRP A 7 42.52 -39.03 -7.00
CA TRP A 7 41.92 -38.09 -6.05
C TRP A 7 42.48 -38.33 -4.63
N ARG A 8 42.89 -37.24 -3.96
CA ARG A 8 43.16 -37.22 -2.51
C ARG A 8 41.92 -36.72 -1.77
N THR A 9 41.43 -37.54 -0.85
CA THR A 9 40.39 -37.24 0.14
C THR A 9 40.95 -36.36 1.27
N MET A 10 40.27 -35.26 1.60
CA MET A 10 40.50 -34.41 2.78
C MET A 10 39.49 -34.78 3.90
N PRO A 11 39.85 -34.66 5.19
CA PRO A 11 39.04 -35.12 6.33
C PRO A 11 37.94 -34.12 6.73
N PRO A 12 36.92 -34.56 7.51
CA PRO A 12 35.78 -33.72 7.87
C PRO A 12 36.13 -32.69 8.96
N HIS A 13 35.85 -31.41 8.69
CA HIS A 13 35.86 -30.35 9.71
C HIS A 13 34.58 -30.42 10.56
N HIS A 14 34.73 -30.71 11.84
CA HIS A 14 33.67 -30.58 12.84
C HIS A 14 33.37 -29.10 13.12
N HIS A 15 32.15 -28.65 12.81
CA HIS A 15 31.58 -27.42 13.35
C HIS A 15 31.10 -27.67 14.79
N GLN A 16 31.82 -27.12 15.78
CA GLN A 16 31.29 -26.98 17.14
C GLN A 16 30.35 -25.77 17.19
N GLN A 17 29.07 -26.00 17.43
CA GLN A 17 28.13 -24.96 17.86
C GLN A 17 28.39 -24.64 19.35
N PRO A 18 28.41 -23.37 19.77
CA PRO A 18 28.54 -23.05 21.18
C PRO A 18 27.24 -23.43 21.91
N LEU A 19 27.34 -24.41 22.81
CA LEU A 19 26.27 -24.81 23.70
C LEU A 19 26.02 -23.72 24.75
N CYS A 20 24.80 -23.19 24.75
CA CYS A 20 24.32 -22.27 25.79
C CYS A 20 24.25 -23.02 27.13
N THR A 21 25.21 -22.76 28.02
CA THR A 21 25.28 -23.41 29.34
C THR A 21 24.29 -22.79 30.33
N ARG A 22 23.93 -23.53 31.40
CA ARG A 22 23.10 -23.01 32.50
C ARG A 22 23.62 -21.68 33.07
N THR A 23 24.92 -21.46 33.03
CA THR A 23 25.57 -20.21 33.46
C THR A 23 25.16 -19.01 32.60
N HIS A 24 24.96 -19.20 31.29
CA HIS A 24 24.47 -18.14 30.39
C HIS A 24 23.00 -17.81 30.66
N GLN A 25 22.17 -18.82 30.98
CA GLN A 25 20.76 -18.61 31.33
C GLN A 25 20.61 -17.88 32.66
N ILE A 26 21.43 -18.23 33.66
CA ILE A 26 21.45 -17.55 34.96
C ILE A 26 21.95 -16.11 34.80
N GLY A 27 23.00 -15.88 34.00
CA GLY A 27 23.50 -14.54 33.69
C GLY A 27 22.47 -13.65 33.00
N ALA A 28 21.73 -14.20 32.03
CA ALA A 28 20.64 -13.47 31.36
C ALA A 28 19.48 -13.14 32.31
N LEU A 29 19.08 -14.09 33.17
CA LEU A 29 18.01 -13.87 34.15
C LEU A 29 18.41 -12.79 35.16
N LEU A 30 19.66 -12.83 35.64
CA LEU A 30 20.21 -11.81 36.53
C LEU A 30 20.17 -10.44 35.86
N LEU A 31 20.66 -10.32 34.63
CA LEU A 31 20.65 -9.08 33.86
C LEU A 31 19.23 -8.51 33.68
N VAL A 32 18.24 -9.36 33.36
CA VAL A 32 16.84 -8.95 33.22
C VAL A 32 16.28 -8.45 34.55
N THR A 33 16.54 -9.17 35.66
CA THR A 33 16.08 -8.75 36.98
C THR A 33 16.73 -7.45 37.45
N THR A 34 18.06 -7.29 37.34
CA THR A 34 18.71 -6.01 37.71
C THR A 34 18.22 -4.87 36.84
N THR A 35 18.07 -5.07 35.53
CA THR A 35 17.53 -4.02 34.64
C THR A 35 16.10 -3.64 35.00
N PHE A 36 15.25 -4.61 35.38
CA PHE A 36 13.87 -4.37 35.82
C PHE A 36 13.79 -3.61 37.15
N PHE A 37 14.66 -3.92 38.11
CA PHE A 37 14.69 -3.23 39.40
C PHE A 37 15.30 -1.82 39.30
N PHE A 38 16.34 -1.63 38.48
CA PHE A 38 16.94 -0.31 38.26
C PHE A 38 16.00 0.64 37.50
N THR A 39 15.23 0.16 36.52
CA THR A 39 14.24 0.99 35.83
C THR A 39 13.08 1.41 36.73
N ARG A 40 12.72 0.58 37.73
CA ARG A 40 11.74 0.94 38.76
C ARG A 40 12.28 1.90 39.83
N LEU A 41 13.54 1.81 40.20
CA LEU A 41 14.18 2.72 41.17
C LEU A 41 14.38 4.14 40.58
N LEU A 42 14.61 4.24 39.27
CA LEU A 42 14.85 5.52 38.59
C LEU A 42 13.56 6.23 38.11
N SER A 43 12.37 5.63 38.34
CA SER A 43 11.08 6.21 37.95
C SER A 43 10.14 6.40 39.15
N PRO A 44 10.28 7.47 39.95
CA PRO A 44 9.24 7.85 40.90
C PRO A 44 8.16 8.63 40.14
N CYS A 45 7.34 7.93 39.37
CA CYS A 45 6.12 8.50 38.82
C CYS A 45 4.93 7.73 39.41
N THR A 46 4.32 8.32 40.43
CA THR A 46 3.07 7.85 41.04
C THR A 46 1.96 7.91 40.00
N LEU A 47 1.53 6.75 39.50
CA LEU A 47 0.29 6.63 38.75
C LEU A 47 -0.70 5.76 39.54
N SER A 48 -1.82 6.39 39.88
CA SER A 48 -2.99 5.80 40.54
C SER A 48 -3.40 4.48 39.88
N THR A 49 -3.49 3.42 40.68
CA THR A 49 -4.02 2.11 40.28
C THR A 49 -5.53 2.15 40.16
N SER A 50 -6.04 2.52 38.99
CA SER A 50 -7.35 2.07 38.53
C SER A 50 -7.14 0.94 37.53
N VAL A 51 -7.53 -0.27 37.93
CA VAL A 51 -7.51 -1.49 37.11
C VAL A 51 -8.41 -1.27 35.90
N VAL A 52 -7.81 -1.01 34.74
CA VAL A 52 -8.51 -1.03 33.46
C VAL A 52 -8.51 -2.49 32.98
N HIS A 53 -9.69 -3.12 32.99
CA HIS A 53 -9.93 -4.32 32.22
C HIS A 53 -9.54 -4.06 30.76
N VAL A 54 -8.50 -4.73 30.26
CA VAL A 54 -8.12 -4.69 28.85
C VAL A 54 -9.08 -5.59 28.08
N SER A 55 -10.25 -5.05 27.77
CA SER A 55 -10.98 -5.42 26.56
C SER A 55 -10.15 -4.98 25.35
N HIS A 56 -9.98 -5.86 24.35
CA HIS A 56 -9.36 -5.52 23.07
C HIS A 56 -9.78 -4.12 22.60
N PRO A 57 -8.85 -3.18 22.37
CA PRO A 57 -9.24 -1.89 21.86
C PRO A 57 -9.72 -2.08 20.43
N GLN A 58 -11.04 -2.07 20.24
CA GLN A 58 -11.62 -1.57 19.00
C GLN A 58 -11.03 -0.18 18.80
N LEU A 59 -10.00 -0.07 17.96
CA LEU A 59 -9.46 1.21 17.54
C LEU A 59 -10.60 1.93 16.80
N GLN A 60 -11.32 2.80 17.50
CA GLN A 60 -12.45 3.56 16.97
C GLN A 60 -11.95 4.45 15.83
N TRP A 61 -12.16 3.99 14.60
CA TRP A 61 -11.85 4.75 13.39
C TRP A 61 -12.62 6.07 13.42
N GLY A 62 -11.90 7.19 13.33
CA GLY A 62 -12.50 8.46 12.95
C GLY A 62 -13.25 9.21 14.07
N GLN A 63 -13.00 8.88 15.34
CA GLN A 63 -13.48 9.70 16.47
C GLN A 63 -12.46 10.74 16.96
N SER A 64 -11.18 10.60 16.63
CA SER A 64 -10.18 11.64 16.91
C SER A 64 -10.41 12.84 16.00
N GLN A 65 -10.59 14.03 16.58
CA GLN A 65 -10.66 15.28 15.83
C GLN A 65 -9.39 15.45 14.97
N LEU A 66 -9.57 15.67 13.67
CA LEU A 66 -8.48 16.04 12.78
C LEU A 66 -8.04 17.46 13.12
N SER A 67 -6.75 17.65 13.43
CA SER A 67 -6.15 18.96 13.73
C SER A 67 -5.07 19.37 12.72
N LEU A 68 -4.88 18.56 11.68
CA LEU A 68 -3.88 18.74 10.64
C LEU A 68 -4.18 19.99 9.80
N LYS A 69 -3.18 20.83 9.53
CA LYS A 69 -3.25 21.96 8.59
C LYS A 69 -2.41 21.68 7.35
N ILE A 70 -3.05 21.67 6.18
CA ILE A 70 -2.38 21.43 4.90
C ILE A 70 -2.43 22.70 4.05
N TYR A 71 -1.27 23.20 3.64
CA TYR A 71 -1.18 24.23 2.61
C TYR A 71 -1.17 23.56 1.23
N VAL A 72 -1.99 24.07 0.32
CA VAL A 72 -2.05 23.59 -1.08
C VAL A 72 -1.46 24.68 -1.95
N TYR A 73 -0.34 24.39 -2.63
CA TYR A 73 0.28 25.35 -3.55
C TYR A 73 -0.69 25.73 -4.67
N GLU A 74 -0.79 27.02 -4.96
CA GLU A 74 -1.60 27.51 -6.09
C GLU A 74 -0.80 27.40 -7.40
N PRO A 75 -1.44 27.11 -8.55
CA PRO A 75 -0.75 26.91 -9.82
C PRO A 75 0.11 28.11 -10.29
N GLU A 76 -0.28 29.32 -9.92
CA GLU A 76 0.40 30.57 -10.26
C GLU A 76 1.56 30.89 -9.32
N GLU A 77 1.65 30.22 -8.17
CA GLU A 77 2.63 30.52 -7.13
C GLU A 77 4.06 30.14 -7.53
N ILE A 78 4.22 29.01 -8.25
CA ILE A 78 5.52 28.46 -8.63
C ILE A 78 5.57 28.20 -10.13
N ASN A 79 6.57 28.79 -10.81
CA ASN A 79 6.74 28.60 -12.24
C ASN A 79 6.99 27.11 -12.56
N GLY A 80 6.13 26.54 -13.41
CA GLY A 80 6.16 25.14 -13.81
C GLY A 80 5.00 24.31 -13.27
N LEU A 81 4.32 24.72 -12.19
CA LEU A 81 3.17 23.97 -11.66
C LEU A 81 2.05 23.84 -12.69
N ASN A 82 1.71 24.94 -13.37
CA ASN A 82 0.74 24.91 -14.48
C ASN A 82 1.11 23.92 -15.58
N LYS A 83 2.41 23.69 -15.87
CA LYS A 83 2.84 22.67 -16.83
C LYS A 83 2.63 21.25 -16.30
N LEU A 84 2.84 21.01 -15.01
CA LEU A 84 2.57 19.71 -14.38
C LEU A 84 1.07 19.38 -14.32
N LEU A 85 0.20 20.40 -14.31
CA LEU A 85 -1.25 20.26 -14.28
C LEU A 85 -1.86 20.15 -15.70
N HIS A 86 -1.42 21.00 -16.62
CA HIS A 86 -2.09 21.20 -17.92
C HIS A 86 -1.22 20.90 -19.15
N GLY A 87 0.03 20.48 -18.94
CA GLY A 87 1.01 20.28 -20.00
C GLY A 87 1.63 21.58 -20.49
N ARG A 88 2.62 21.45 -21.39
CA ARG A 88 3.42 22.59 -21.88
C ARG A 88 2.59 23.69 -22.57
N ASP A 89 1.52 23.31 -23.25
CA ASP A 89 0.64 24.21 -24.02
C ASP A 89 -0.66 24.56 -23.26
N GLY A 90 -0.85 24.08 -22.03
CA GLY A 90 -2.06 24.32 -21.24
C GLY A 90 -3.33 23.62 -21.75
N LYS A 91 -3.23 22.70 -22.71
CA LYS A 91 -4.37 22.06 -23.39
C LYS A 91 -4.99 20.89 -22.62
N VAL A 92 -4.29 20.32 -21.64
CA VAL A 92 -4.81 19.18 -20.87
C VAL A 92 -5.73 19.71 -19.78
N THR A 93 -7.02 19.43 -19.89
CA THR A 93 -8.02 19.88 -18.92
C THR A 93 -8.13 18.95 -17.72
N GLU A 94 -8.64 19.46 -16.60
CA GLU A 94 -8.86 18.63 -15.41
C GLU A 94 -9.88 17.52 -15.67
N GLU A 95 -10.91 17.81 -16.47
CA GLU A 95 -11.98 16.88 -16.85
C GLU A 95 -11.44 15.69 -17.63
N ALA A 96 -10.45 15.92 -18.51
CA ALA A 96 -9.75 14.86 -19.22
C ALA A 96 -8.96 13.96 -18.24
N CYS A 97 -8.45 14.54 -17.16
CA CYS A 97 -7.66 13.85 -16.15
C CYS A 97 -8.47 13.19 -15.04
N LEU A 98 -9.78 13.38 -14.95
CA LEU A 98 -10.63 12.73 -13.94
C LEU A 98 -10.86 11.23 -14.19
N LYS A 99 -10.58 10.75 -15.42
CA LYS A 99 -10.90 9.38 -15.85
C LYS A 99 -9.76 8.41 -15.56
N GLY A 100 -10.10 7.15 -15.28
CA GLY A 100 -9.13 6.08 -15.05
C GLY A 100 -8.25 6.33 -13.82
N GLN A 101 -7.16 5.57 -13.69
CA GLN A 101 -6.33 5.56 -12.47
C GLN A 101 -5.76 6.93 -12.08
N TRP A 102 -5.40 7.79 -13.05
CA TRP A 102 -4.80 9.10 -12.77
C TRP A 102 -5.79 10.14 -12.25
N GLY A 103 -7.09 9.85 -12.29
CA GLY A 103 -8.11 10.70 -11.68
C GLY A 103 -7.95 10.87 -10.16
N THR A 104 -7.21 9.99 -9.47
CA THR A 104 -6.87 10.21 -8.05
C THR A 104 -6.10 11.50 -7.83
N GLN A 105 -5.17 11.89 -8.73
CA GLN A 105 -4.42 13.15 -8.60
C GLN A 105 -5.37 14.36 -8.58
N VAL A 106 -6.34 14.38 -9.51
CA VAL A 106 -7.32 15.46 -9.61
C VAL A 106 -8.28 15.44 -8.43
N LYS A 107 -8.81 14.27 -8.05
CA LYS A 107 -9.76 14.16 -6.95
C LYS A 107 -9.14 14.56 -5.61
N ILE A 108 -7.94 14.06 -5.28
CA ILE A 108 -7.22 14.45 -4.07
C ILE A 108 -6.99 15.95 -4.05
N HIS A 109 -6.49 16.52 -5.16
CA HIS A 109 -6.29 17.97 -5.25
C HIS A 109 -7.59 18.75 -5.00
N LYS A 110 -8.69 18.42 -5.70
CA LYS A 110 -9.98 19.11 -5.54
C LYS A 110 -10.55 18.99 -4.13
N PHE A 111 -10.50 17.81 -3.52
CA PHE A 111 -11.00 17.64 -2.15
C PHE A 111 -10.13 18.34 -1.12
N LEU A 112 -8.80 18.39 -1.30
CA LEU A 112 -7.93 19.20 -0.44
C LEU A 112 -8.23 20.70 -0.58
N LEU A 113 -8.52 21.19 -1.79
CA LEU A 113 -8.90 22.60 -2.00
C LEU A 113 -10.17 22.99 -1.21
N GLN A 114 -11.07 22.03 -0.97
CA GLN A 114 -12.36 22.18 -0.28
C GLN A 114 -12.34 21.74 1.20
N SER A 115 -11.27 21.09 1.65
CA SER A 115 -11.17 20.52 3.00
C SER A 115 -11.12 21.62 4.06
N LYS A 116 -11.73 21.34 5.23
CA LYS A 116 -11.63 22.17 6.43
C LYS A 116 -10.21 22.21 7.01
N GLN A 117 -9.39 21.22 6.67
CA GLN A 117 -8.00 21.10 7.09
C GLN A 117 -7.05 21.93 6.22
N ARG A 118 -7.57 22.56 5.15
CA ARG A 118 -6.77 23.44 4.31
C ARG A 118 -6.48 24.77 5.01
N THR A 119 -5.21 25.16 5.08
CA THR A 119 -4.80 26.52 5.46
C THR A 119 -4.43 27.35 4.23
N ARG A 120 -4.62 28.67 4.33
CA ARG A 120 -4.17 29.66 3.33
C ARG A 120 -2.86 30.34 3.71
N LYS A 121 -2.35 30.08 4.91
CA LYS A 121 -1.10 30.63 5.42
C LYS A 121 -0.08 29.50 5.54
N LYS A 122 1.09 29.68 4.94
CA LYS A 122 2.15 28.66 4.90
C LYS A 122 2.76 28.44 6.28
N GLU A 123 2.80 29.49 7.10
CA GLU A 123 3.39 29.51 8.44
C GLU A 123 2.57 28.67 9.43
N GLU A 124 1.29 28.43 9.14
CA GLU A 124 0.41 27.60 9.95
C GLU A 124 0.33 26.15 9.45
N ALA A 125 1.03 25.80 8.37
CA ALA A 125 0.89 24.50 7.72
C ALA A 125 1.79 23.43 8.35
N ASP A 126 1.20 22.29 8.68
CA ASP A 126 1.93 21.09 9.07
C ASP A 126 2.51 20.38 7.84
N LEU A 127 1.73 20.35 6.75
CA LEU A 127 2.07 19.70 5.49
C LEU A 127 1.80 20.61 4.28
N PHE A 128 2.52 20.34 3.19
CA PHE A 128 2.44 21.07 1.93
C PHE A 128 2.09 20.13 0.78
N PHE A 129 0.92 20.30 0.17
CA PHE A 129 0.51 19.52 -1.00
C PHE A 129 0.98 20.20 -2.29
N VAL A 130 1.73 19.46 -3.11
CA VAL A 130 2.19 19.91 -4.43
C VAL A 130 1.26 19.35 -5.52
N PRO A 131 0.39 20.17 -6.14
CA PRO A 131 -0.57 19.68 -7.12
C PRO A 131 0.13 19.33 -8.43
N SER A 132 -0.24 18.18 -9.00
CA SER A 132 0.37 17.67 -10.23
C SER A 132 -0.52 16.62 -10.87
N TYR A 133 -0.76 16.73 -12.18
CA TYR A 133 -1.54 15.76 -12.98
C TYR A 133 -0.64 15.02 -13.98
N VAL A 134 0.67 14.94 -13.69
CA VAL A 134 1.70 14.49 -14.63
C VAL A 134 1.43 13.14 -15.29
N LYS A 135 0.75 12.21 -14.61
CA LYS A 135 0.46 10.91 -15.23
C LYS A 135 -0.53 11.09 -16.38
N CYS A 136 -1.59 11.85 -16.17
CA CYS A 136 -2.55 12.21 -17.21
C CYS A 136 -1.87 13.03 -18.32
N VAL A 137 -1.16 14.08 -17.95
CA VAL A 137 -0.46 14.98 -18.88
C VAL A 137 0.48 14.20 -19.79
N ARG A 138 1.25 13.25 -19.24
CA ARG A 138 2.09 12.33 -20.02
C ARG A 138 1.28 11.50 -21.01
N MET A 139 0.20 10.87 -20.54
CA MET A 139 -0.63 9.99 -21.36
C MET A 139 -1.33 10.74 -22.51
N MET A 140 -1.62 12.03 -22.31
CA MET A 140 -2.22 12.92 -23.32
C MET A 140 -1.18 13.59 -24.22
N GLY A 141 0.12 13.30 -24.05
CA GLY A 141 1.20 13.90 -24.84
C GLY A 141 1.50 15.36 -24.49
N GLY A 142 1.02 15.87 -23.35
CA GLY A 142 1.26 17.24 -22.90
C GLY A 142 2.68 17.48 -22.36
N LEU A 143 3.35 16.43 -21.87
CA LEU A 143 4.77 16.40 -21.51
C LEU A 143 5.35 14.99 -21.75
N ASN A 144 6.61 14.92 -22.18
CA ASN A 144 7.38 13.67 -22.22
C ASN A 144 8.20 13.45 -20.93
N ASP A 145 8.83 12.29 -20.78
CA ASP A 145 9.56 11.90 -19.56
C ASP A 145 10.70 12.86 -19.18
N LYS A 146 11.41 13.41 -20.17
CA LYS A 146 12.47 14.40 -19.94
C LYS A 146 11.90 15.74 -19.47
N GLU A 147 10.81 16.18 -20.09
CA GLU A 147 10.12 17.42 -19.71
C GLU A 147 9.51 17.33 -18.31
N ILE A 148 8.89 16.20 -17.96
CA ILE A 148 8.35 15.94 -16.61
C ILE A 148 9.47 16.06 -15.58
N ASN A 149 10.61 15.40 -15.83
CA ASN A 149 11.75 15.45 -14.91
C ASN A 149 12.25 16.88 -14.69
N ASN A 150 12.51 17.60 -15.78
CA ASN A 150 13.03 18.97 -15.70
C ASN A 150 12.04 19.92 -15.04
N THR A 151 10.74 19.75 -15.31
CA THR A 151 9.69 20.59 -14.72
C THR A 151 9.56 20.37 -13.22
N TYR A 152 9.63 19.12 -12.73
CA TYR A 152 9.66 18.86 -11.29
C TYR A 152 10.87 19.49 -10.60
N VAL A 153 12.07 19.32 -11.16
CA VAL A 153 13.30 19.93 -10.62
C VAL A 153 13.17 21.45 -10.55
N GLN A 154 12.66 22.08 -11.62
CA GLN A 154 12.41 23.51 -11.65
C GLN A 154 11.43 23.93 -10.54
N VAL A 155 10.28 23.26 -10.42
CA VAL A 155 9.23 23.57 -9.42
C VAL A 155 9.79 23.47 -8.01
N ILE A 156 10.45 22.37 -7.67
CA ILE A 156 10.93 22.09 -6.31
C ILE A 156 12.01 23.12 -5.88
N SER A 157 12.92 23.48 -6.79
CA SER A 157 14.01 24.43 -6.50
C SER A 157 13.53 25.83 -6.04
N GLN A 158 12.30 26.20 -6.41
CA GLN A 158 11.69 27.49 -6.11
C GLN A 158 10.95 27.51 -4.77
N MET A 159 10.69 26.37 -4.13
CA MET A 159 9.83 26.27 -2.94
C MET A 159 10.64 26.49 -1.64
N PRO A 160 10.46 27.61 -0.91
CA PRO A 160 11.25 27.89 0.29
C PRO A 160 10.98 26.88 1.42
N TYR A 161 9.71 26.54 1.66
CA TYR A 161 9.31 25.58 2.68
C TYR A 161 9.79 24.15 2.37
N PHE A 162 9.95 23.80 1.08
CA PHE A 162 10.56 22.54 0.68
C PHE A 162 12.03 22.48 1.11
N ARG A 163 12.77 23.57 0.88
CA ARG A 163 14.17 23.71 1.30
C ARG A 163 14.33 23.64 2.82
N LEU A 164 13.41 24.26 3.56
CA LEU A 164 13.45 24.27 5.03
C LEU A 164 13.28 22.88 5.64
N SER A 165 12.37 22.07 5.12
CA SER A 165 12.11 20.71 5.64
C SER A 165 12.96 19.62 4.98
N GLY A 166 13.68 19.96 3.91
CA GLY A 166 14.27 18.98 2.99
C GLY A 166 13.20 18.11 2.32
N GLY A 167 11.99 18.66 2.11
CA GLY A 167 10.85 17.99 1.50
C GLY A 167 10.05 17.05 2.42
N ARG A 168 10.43 16.88 3.69
CA ARG A 168 9.81 15.89 4.62
C ARG A 168 8.31 16.12 4.87
N ASN A 169 7.87 17.37 4.81
CA ASN A 169 6.48 17.74 5.00
C ASN A 169 5.73 18.00 3.67
N HIS A 170 6.33 17.65 2.53
CA HIS A 170 5.68 17.79 1.22
C HIS A 170 5.02 16.49 0.78
N ILE A 171 3.83 16.63 0.21
CA ILE A 171 3.00 15.53 -0.28
C ILE A 171 3.00 15.55 -1.81
N PHE A 172 3.31 14.40 -2.41
CA PHE A 172 3.23 14.17 -3.86
C PHE A 172 2.33 12.97 -4.16
N VAL A 173 1.59 13.02 -5.27
CA VAL A 173 0.69 11.92 -5.68
C VAL A 173 1.19 11.28 -6.96
N PHE A 174 1.45 9.98 -6.92
CA PHE A 174 1.83 9.18 -8.09
C PHE A 174 0.85 8.02 -8.28
N PRO A 175 -0.12 8.14 -9.21
CA PRO A 175 -1.33 7.32 -9.19
C PRO A 175 -1.23 5.99 -9.96
N SER A 176 -0.02 5.57 -10.34
CA SER A 176 0.17 4.44 -11.26
C SER A 176 1.25 3.50 -10.74
N GLY A 177 1.32 2.28 -11.27
CA GLY A 177 2.38 1.32 -10.97
C GLY A 177 3.81 1.74 -11.36
N ALA A 178 3.99 2.94 -11.93
CA ALA A 178 5.33 3.53 -12.03
C ALA A 178 5.79 4.13 -10.69
N GLY A 179 4.86 4.47 -9.79
CA GLY A 179 5.16 5.21 -8.56
C GLY A 179 5.89 6.53 -8.86
N ALA A 180 6.82 6.89 -7.97
CA ALA A 180 7.64 8.09 -8.13
C ALA A 180 8.61 8.03 -9.31
N HIS A 181 8.88 6.84 -9.90
CA HIS A 181 9.74 6.71 -11.10
C HIS A 181 9.23 7.48 -12.32
N LEU A 182 7.98 7.94 -12.31
CA LEU A 182 7.47 8.89 -13.30
C LEU A 182 8.27 10.22 -13.30
N PHE A 183 8.78 10.62 -12.13
CA PHE A 183 9.78 11.66 -11.99
C PHE A 183 11.15 11.00 -11.87
N LYS A 184 11.92 10.92 -12.96
CA LYS A 184 13.17 10.15 -13.01
C LYS A 184 14.16 10.47 -11.89
N SER A 185 14.27 11.73 -11.47
CA SER A 185 15.17 12.18 -10.40
C SER A 185 14.51 12.17 -9.00
N TRP A 186 13.39 11.48 -8.80
CA TRP A 186 12.65 11.49 -7.53
C TRP A 186 13.52 11.15 -6.32
N ALA A 187 14.42 10.16 -6.45
CA ALA A 187 15.29 9.71 -5.37
C ALA A 187 16.26 10.79 -4.90
N THR A 188 16.59 11.76 -5.74
CA THR A 188 17.45 12.90 -5.38
C THR A 188 16.65 14.04 -4.77
N TYR A 189 15.46 14.32 -5.32
CA TYR A 189 14.75 15.57 -5.01
C TYR A 189 13.61 15.42 -4.01
N ILE A 190 12.92 14.28 -3.98
CA ILE A 190 11.71 14.06 -3.16
C ILE A 190 11.74 12.74 -2.39
N ASN A 191 12.90 12.12 -2.21
CA ASN A 191 13.03 10.87 -1.45
C ASN A 191 12.48 11.00 -0.02
N ARG A 192 12.65 12.16 0.62
CA ARG A 192 12.20 12.43 1.99
C ARG A 192 10.72 12.81 2.08
N SER A 193 10.08 13.10 0.95
CA SER A 193 8.68 13.53 0.89
C SER A 193 7.70 12.37 1.07
N ILE A 194 6.48 12.72 1.46
CA ILE A 194 5.34 11.79 1.59
C ILE A 194 4.79 11.54 0.19
N ILE A 195 4.81 10.28 -0.24
CA ILE A 195 4.23 9.86 -1.52
C ILE A 195 2.90 9.16 -1.26
N LEU A 196 1.84 9.65 -1.92
CA LEU A 196 0.56 8.98 -2.03
C LEU A 196 0.57 8.16 -3.33
N THR A 197 0.49 6.84 -3.21
CA THR A 197 0.62 5.93 -4.37
C THR A 197 -0.21 4.66 -4.16
N PRO A 198 -0.85 4.09 -5.18
CA PRO A 198 -1.42 2.76 -5.08
C PRO A 198 -0.36 1.64 -5.21
N GLU A 199 0.87 1.99 -5.64
CA GLU A 199 2.00 1.07 -5.73
C GLU A 199 2.72 0.96 -4.40
N GLY A 200 2.66 -0.22 -3.79
CA GLY A 200 3.39 -0.57 -2.58
C GLY A 200 4.28 -1.79 -2.74
N ASP A 201 4.61 -2.17 -3.98
CA ASP A 201 5.47 -3.32 -4.20
C ASP A 201 6.87 -3.12 -3.62
N ARG A 202 7.30 -4.10 -2.84
CA ARG A 202 8.66 -4.19 -2.30
C ARG A 202 9.55 -5.17 -3.08
N THR A 203 8.98 -5.89 -4.05
CA THR A 203 9.70 -6.92 -4.83
C THR A 203 10.27 -6.43 -6.16
N ASP A 204 10.41 -5.12 -6.30
CA ASP A 204 10.70 -4.56 -7.61
C ASP A 204 12.06 -5.07 -8.13
N LYS A 205 12.01 -5.66 -9.33
CA LYS A 205 13.14 -5.89 -10.24
C LYS A 205 13.76 -4.57 -10.74
N ARG A 206 13.60 -3.48 -9.99
CA ARG A 206 14.17 -2.16 -10.24
C ARG A 206 15.14 -1.89 -9.10
N ASP A 207 16.29 -1.29 -9.40
CA ASP A 207 17.39 -1.13 -8.44
C ASP A 207 17.02 -0.33 -7.17
N THR A 208 15.85 0.32 -7.13
CA THR A 208 15.31 1.05 -5.97
C THR A 208 13.78 0.94 -5.88
N SER A 209 13.26 0.53 -4.72
CA SER A 209 11.84 0.69 -4.38
C SER A 209 11.49 2.18 -4.26
N ALA A 210 10.42 2.62 -4.92
CA ALA A 210 9.93 4.00 -4.83
C ALA A 210 8.84 4.20 -3.75
N PHE A 211 8.69 3.22 -2.85
CA PHE A 211 7.74 3.23 -1.76
C PHE A 211 8.43 2.86 -0.45
N ASN A 212 8.20 3.66 0.59
CA ASN A 212 8.69 3.41 1.94
C ASN A 212 7.53 3.53 2.94
N THR A 213 7.26 2.45 3.66
CA THR A 213 6.10 2.31 4.56
C THR A 213 6.10 3.32 5.71
N TRP A 214 7.27 3.81 6.12
CA TRP A 214 7.39 4.75 7.24
C TRP A 214 6.84 6.13 6.89
N LYS A 215 7.06 6.60 5.66
CA LYS A 215 6.66 7.95 5.24
C LYS A 215 5.51 7.97 4.21
N ASP A 216 5.41 6.96 3.35
CA ASP A 216 4.47 6.93 2.23
C ASP A 216 3.14 6.30 2.64
N ILE A 217 2.11 6.55 1.84
CA ILE A 217 0.74 6.09 2.11
C ILE A 217 0.19 5.40 0.86
N ILE A 218 -0.28 4.17 1.06
CA ILE A 218 -1.00 3.45 0.01
C ILE A 218 -2.41 4.03 -0.13
N ILE A 219 -2.75 4.49 -1.34
CA ILE A 219 -4.07 5.05 -1.67
C ILE A 219 -4.87 4.11 -2.57
N PRO A 220 -6.21 4.10 -2.46
CA PRO A 220 -7.03 3.26 -3.32
C PRO A 220 -7.03 3.75 -4.78
N GLY A 221 -7.23 2.83 -5.72
CA GLY A 221 -7.38 3.16 -7.12
C GLY A 221 -8.65 3.98 -7.40
N ASN A 222 -8.62 4.81 -8.46
CA ASN A 222 -9.79 5.61 -8.85
C ASN A 222 -10.88 4.74 -9.51
N VAL A 223 -11.81 4.23 -8.70
CA VAL A 223 -12.98 3.50 -9.21
C VAL A 223 -13.85 4.44 -10.03
N ASP A 224 -14.42 3.89 -11.10
CA ASP A 224 -15.29 4.64 -12.01
C ASP A 224 -16.48 5.29 -11.26
N ASP A 225 -16.69 6.58 -11.51
CA ASP A 225 -17.74 7.39 -10.86
C ASP A 225 -19.14 6.81 -11.02
N GLY A 226 -19.46 6.15 -12.13
CA GLY A 226 -20.78 5.54 -12.32
C GLY A 226 -21.00 4.25 -11.54
N MET A 227 -19.95 3.70 -10.92
CA MET A 227 -20.07 2.61 -9.94
C MET A 227 -20.14 3.13 -8.50
N THR A 228 -19.64 4.35 -8.25
CA THR A 228 -19.49 4.90 -6.89
C THR A 228 -20.53 5.96 -6.53
N LYS A 229 -20.99 6.76 -7.50
CA LYS A 229 -21.99 7.81 -7.29
C LYS A 229 -23.39 7.21 -7.37
N THR A 230 -24.06 7.07 -6.23
CA THR A 230 -25.53 7.07 -6.17
C THR A 230 -26.01 8.50 -6.38
N GLY A 231 -26.11 8.94 -7.64
CA GLY A 231 -26.76 10.21 -7.98
C GLY A 231 -28.27 10.17 -7.72
N ALA A 232 -28.96 11.30 -7.95
CA ALA A 232 -30.39 11.52 -7.75
C ALA A 232 -31.36 10.53 -8.45
N THR A 233 -30.84 9.60 -9.26
CA THR A 233 -31.59 8.54 -9.95
C THR A 233 -31.31 7.12 -9.40
N GLY A 234 -30.38 6.96 -8.46
CA GLY A 234 -30.15 5.71 -7.71
C GLY A 234 -29.50 4.53 -8.47
N ALA A 235 -29.19 4.65 -9.77
CA ALA A 235 -28.69 3.52 -10.57
C ALA A 235 -27.17 3.62 -10.88
N THR A 236 -26.41 2.59 -10.52
CA THR A 236 -25.03 2.35 -10.98
C THR A 236 -25.01 1.88 -12.44
N VAL A 237 -23.83 1.91 -13.09
CA VAL A 237 -23.66 1.42 -14.49
C VAL A 237 -24.20 -0.01 -14.66
N VAL A 238 -23.95 -0.86 -13.66
CA VAL A 238 -24.56 -2.19 -13.53
C VAL A 238 -24.90 -2.43 -12.06
N GLN A 239 -25.96 -3.23 -11.83
CA GLN A 239 -26.30 -3.72 -10.50
C GLN A 239 -25.61 -5.07 -10.24
N PRO A 240 -25.22 -5.39 -8.99
CA PRO A 240 -24.74 -6.72 -8.63
C PRO A 240 -25.75 -7.83 -8.99
N LEU A 241 -25.24 -9.05 -9.22
CA LEU A 241 -26.07 -10.23 -9.41
C LEU A 241 -26.05 -11.11 -8.15
N PRO A 242 -27.18 -11.68 -7.72
CA PRO A 242 -27.21 -12.74 -6.71
C PRO A 242 -26.30 -13.90 -7.12
N LEU A 243 -25.65 -14.58 -6.17
CA LEU A 243 -24.70 -15.66 -6.47
C LEU A 243 -25.28 -16.76 -7.37
N SER A 244 -26.55 -17.12 -7.17
CA SER A 244 -27.27 -18.12 -7.98
C SER A 244 -27.47 -17.75 -9.45
N LYS A 245 -27.33 -16.46 -9.80
CA LYS A 245 -27.47 -15.96 -11.18
C LYS A 245 -26.13 -15.73 -11.87
N ARG A 246 -25.00 -15.97 -11.19
CA ARG A 246 -23.67 -15.76 -11.77
C ARG A 246 -23.25 -17.00 -12.56
N LYS A 247 -22.81 -16.80 -13.80
CA LYS A 247 -22.44 -17.89 -14.71
C LYS A 247 -21.13 -18.56 -14.31
N TYR A 248 -20.12 -17.77 -13.96
CA TYR A 248 -18.76 -18.26 -13.77
C TYR A 248 -18.40 -18.38 -12.29
N LEU A 249 -17.51 -19.32 -11.98
CA LEU A 249 -16.89 -19.41 -10.66
C LEU A 249 -15.99 -18.19 -10.44
N ALA A 250 -15.09 -17.92 -11.39
CA ALA A 250 -14.14 -16.84 -11.30
C ALA A 250 -13.93 -16.12 -12.63
N ASN A 251 -13.45 -14.88 -12.59
CA ASN A 251 -12.97 -14.17 -13.78
C ASN A 251 -11.60 -13.50 -13.61
N TYR A 252 -10.91 -13.32 -14.73
CA TYR A 252 -9.85 -12.33 -14.90
C TYR A 252 -10.10 -11.54 -16.19
N LEU A 253 -10.50 -10.28 -16.04
CA LEU A 253 -10.79 -9.40 -17.17
C LEU A 253 -9.63 -8.42 -17.39
N GLY A 254 -8.63 -8.81 -18.17
CA GLY A 254 -7.49 -7.95 -18.44
C GLY A 254 -6.51 -8.51 -19.46
N ARG A 255 -5.47 -7.72 -19.76
CA ARG A 255 -4.43 -8.06 -20.74
C ARG A 255 -3.40 -9.01 -20.13
N ALA A 256 -2.88 -9.98 -20.89
CA ALA A 256 -1.80 -10.86 -20.43
C ALA A 256 -0.50 -10.12 -20.08
N GLN A 257 -0.08 -9.18 -20.95
CA GLN A 257 1.16 -8.39 -20.83
C GLN A 257 2.44 -9.22 -20.57
N GLY A 258 2.49 -10.47 -21.06
CA GLY A 258 3.63 -11.36 -20.85
C GLY A 258 3.89 -11.75 -19.38
N LYS A 259 2.96 -11.46 -18.46
CA LYS A 259 3.13 -11.78 -17.03
C LYS A 259 2.76 -13.23 -16.78
N ALA A 260 3.70 -13.98 -16.19
CA ALA A 260 3.56 -15.42 -15.96
C ALA A 260 2.23 -15.79 -15.30
N GLY A 261 1.82 -15.07 -14.25
CA GLY A 261 0.56 -15.39 -13.56
C GLY A 261 -0.69 -15.16 -14.42
N ARG A 262 -0.69 -14.12 -15.26
CA ARG A 262 -1.80 -13.83 -16.17
C ARG A 262 -1.87 -14.83 -17.33
N LEU A 263 -0.70 -15.23 -17.87
CA LEU A 263 -0.61 -16.28 -18.89
C LEU A 263 -1.11 -17.62 -18.35
N LYS A 264 -0.76 -17.99 -17.10
CA LYS A 264 -1.27 -19.19 -16.44
C LYS A 264 -2.79 -19.17 -16.30
N LEU A 265 -3.40 -18.04 -15.94
CA LEU A 265 -4.86 -17.91 -15.86
C LEU A 265 -5.55 -18.07 -17.22
N ILE A 266 -4.97 -17.49 -18.29
CA ILE A 266 -5.50 -17.66 -19.65
C ILE A 266 -5.45 -19.12 -20.08
N GLU A 267 -4.34 -19.82 -19.79
CA GLU A 267 -4.21 -21.24 -20.11
C GLU A 267 -5.18 -22.09 -19.29
N LEU A 268 -5.33 -21.79 -18.00
CA LEU A 268 -6.28 -22.46 -17.12
C LEU A 268 -7.73 -22.27 -17.59
N ALA A 269 -8.08 -21.11 -18.12
CA ALA A 269 -9.41 -20.84 -18.65
C ALA A 269 -9.74 -21.64 -19.91
N LYS A 270 -8.74 -21.98 -20.74
CA LYS A 270 -8.95 -22.90 -21.87
C LYS A 270 -9.28 -24.32 -21.40
N GLN A 271 -8.71 -24.73 -20.27
CA GLN A 271 -8.96 -26.04 -19.67
C GLN A 271 -10.31 -26.09 -18.93
N PHE A 272 -10.73 -24.97 -18.33
CA PHE A 272 -11.97 -24.86 -17.55
C PHE A 272 -12.87 -23.69 -18.02
N PRO A 273 -13.31 -23.67 -19.29
CA PRO A 273 -14.03 -22.52 -19.87
C PRO A 273 -15.40 -22.26 -19.25
N GLU A 274 -16.03 -23.30 -18.68
CA GLU A 274 -17.31 -23.16 -17.97
C GLU A 274 -17.14 -22.58 -16.55
N LYS A 275 -15.93 -22.62 -15.98
CA LYS A 275 -15.65 -22.14 -14.61
C LYS A 275 -14.95 -20.79 -14.57
N LEU A 276 -13.99 -20.56 -15.48
CA LEU A 276 -13.10 -19.40 -15.46
C LEU A 276 -13.25 -18.55 -16.72
N GLU A 277 -13.81 -17.35 -16.58
CA GLU A 277 -13.85 -16.35 -17.65
C GLU A 277 -12.55 -15.55 -17.68
N CYS A 278 -11.73 -15.76 -18.70
CA CYS A 278 -10.43 -15.08 -18.81
C CYS A 278 -10.06 -14.75 -20.27
N PRO A 279 -10.83 -13.89 -20.95
CA PRO A 279 -10.47 -13.45 -22.29
C PRO A 279 -9.15 -12.66 -22.27
N ASP A 280 -8.27 -12.90 -23.25
CA ASP A 280 -7.05 -12.08 -23.41
C ASP A 280 -7.40 -10.74 -24.07
N LEU A 281 -7.87 -9.80 -23.25
CA LEU A 281 -8.30 -8.49 -23.72
C LEU A 281 -7.14 -7.70 -24.35
N LYS A 282 -7.47 -6.78 -25.27
CA LYS A 282 -6.51 -5.90 -25.95
C LYS A 282 -6.76 -4.43 -25.61
N PHE A 283 -5.77 -3.58 -25.92
CA PHE A 283 -5.85 -2.13 -25.64
C PHE A 283 -6.79 -1.40 -26.61
N SER A 284 -6.91 -1.90 -27.82
CA SER A 284 -7.74 -1.40 -28.91
C SER A 284 -8.23 -2.57 -29.77
N GLY A 285 -9.18 -2.29 -30.65
CA GLY A 285 -9.77 -3.30 -31.54
C GLY A 285 -10.95 -4.03 -30.89
N PRO A 286 -11.41 -5.13 -31.53
CA PRO A 286 -12.63 -5.85 -31.14
C PRO A 286 -12.51 -6.54 -29.78
N ASP A 287 -11.30 -6.89 -29.36
CA ASP A 287 -11.03 -7.58 -28.08
C ASP A 287 -10.94 -6.61 -26.89
N LYS A 288 -11.46 -5.39 -27.03
CA LYS A 288 -11.57 -4.40 -25.96
C LYS A 288 -13.03 -4.32 -25.52
N LEU A 289 -13.28 -4.60 -24.25
CA LEU A 289 -14.60 -4.41 -23.66
C LEU A 289 -14.91 -2.91 -23.49
N ALA A 290 -16.13 -2.51 -23.87
CA ALA A 290 -16.65 -1.21 -23.49
C ALA A 290 -16.86 -1.14 -21.97
N ARG A 291 -17.01 0.08 -21.45
CA ARG A 291 -17.14 0.31 -19.99
C ARG A 291 -18.27 -0.50 -19.35
N LYS A 292 -19.47 -0.49 -19.92
CA LYS A 292 -20.63 -1.19 -19.37
C LYS A 292 -20.43 -2.70 -19.44
N GLU A 293 -20.02 -3.20 -20.61
CA GLU A 293 -19.72 -4.62 -20.86
C GLU A 293 -18.69 -5.16 -19.85
N TYR A 294 -17.60 -4.42 -19.61
CA TYR A 294 -16.60 -4.81 -18.61
C TYR A 294 -17.22 -5.09 -17.24
N PHE A 295 -18.08 -4.19 -16.74
CA PHE A 295 -18.75 -4.41 -15.46
C PHE A 295 -19.83 -5.50 -15.51
N GLU A 296 -20.48 -5.72 -16.66
CA GLU A 296 -21.41 -6.83 -16.87
C GLU A 296 -20.72 -8.20 -16.81
N HIS A 297 -19.51 -8.32 -17.38
CA HIS A 297 -18.66 -9.50 -17.22
C HIS A 297 -18.16 -9.62 -15.77
N LEU A 298 -17.68 -8.52 -15.18
CA LEU A 298 -17.11 -8.52 -13.83
C LEU A 298 -18.10 -9.01 -12.77
N ARG A 299 -19.37 -8.59 -12.85
CA ARG A 299 -20.45 -9.02 -11.93
C ARG A 299 -20.93 -10.45 -12.13
N ASN A 300 -20.59 -11.08 -13.26
CA ASN A 300 -21.09 -12.40 -13.65
C ASN A 300 -20.22 -13.56 -13.12
N SER A 301 -19.41 -13.31 -12.09
CA SER A 301 -18.56 -14.30 -11.44
C SER A 301 -18.63 -14.19 -9.93
N LYS A 302 -18.46 -15.30 -9.21
CA LYS A 302 -18.38 -15.29 -7.74
C LYS A 302 -17.09 -14.62 -7.25
N PHE A 303 -15.97 -14.93 -7.93
CA PHE A 303 -14.62 -14.46 -7.57
C PHE A 303 -13.95 -13.63 -8.67
N CYS A 304 -13.31 -12.52 -8.31
CA CYS A 304 -12.63 -11.63 -9.24
C CYS A 304 -11.12 -11.69 -9.00
N LEU A 305 -10.41 -12.36 -9.91
CA LEU A 305 -8.98 -12.58 -9.78
C LEU A 305 -8.19 -11.30 -10.08
N ALA A 306 -7.30 -10.94 -9.17
CA ALA A 306 -6.45 -9.77 -9.22
C ALA A 306 -4.96 -10.18 -9.24
N PRO A 307 -4.48 -10.78 -10.36
CA PRO A 307 -3.08 -11.12 -10.50
C PRO A 307 -2.21 -9.90 -10.75
N ARG A 308 -1.00 -9.98 -10.20
CA ARG A 308 0.08 -9.02 -10.42
C ARG A 308 0.25 -8.68 -11.91
N GLY A 309 0.50 -7.40 -12.18
CA GLY A 309 0.76 -6.87 -13.51
C GLY A 309 2.20 -6.42 -13.71
N GLU A 310 2.35 -5.27 -14.35
CA GLU A 310 3.57 -4.45 -14.25
C GLU A 310 3.82 -3.92 -12.83
N SER A 311 2.81 -4.05 -11.98
CA SER A 311 2.66 -3.47 -10.65
C SER A 311 2.04 -4.49 -9.72
N SER A 312 2.25 -4.34 -8.41
CA SER A 312 1.68 -5.23 -7.39
C SER A 312 0.16 -5.12 -7.28
N TRP A 313 -0.42 -3.95 -7.63
CA TRP A 313 -1.84 -3.66 -7.47
C TRP A 313 -2.60 -3.65 -8.80
N THR A 314 -3.94 -3.63 -8.73
CA THR A 314 -4.81 -3.46 -9.90
C THR A 314 -6.13 -2.79 -9.54
N LEU A 315 -6.67 -1.96 -10.45
CA LEU A 315 -7.96 -1.30 -10.25
C LEU A 315 -9.12 -2.29 -10.08
N ARG A 316 -9.03 -3.47 -10.72
CA ARG A 316 -10.04 -4.54 -10.64
C ARG A 316 -10.32 -4.96 -9.21
N PHE A 317 -9.29 -4.94 -8.36
CA PHE A 317 -9.43 -5.26 -6.94
C PHE A 317 -10.50 -4.35 -6.30
N TYR A 318 -10.38 -3.03 -6.48
CA TYR A 318 -11.32 -2.05 -5.93
C TYR A 318 -12.70 -2.08 -6.63
N GLU A 319 -12.72 -2.28 -7.95
CA GLU A 319 -13.97 -2.37 -8.73
C GLU A 319 -14.84 -3.57 -8.33
N SER A 320 -14.21 -4.69 -7.94
CA SER A 320 -14.90 -5.92 -7.57
C SER A 320 -15.90 -5.74 -6.41
N PHE A 321 -15.61 -4.85 -5.47
CA PHE A 321 -16.49 -4.52 -4.34
C PHE A 321 -17.81 -3.87 -4.76
N PHE A 322 -17.83 -3.15 -5.88
CA PHE A 322 -19.02 -2.45 -6.37
C PHE A 322 -19.93 -3.34 -7.22
N VAL A 323 -19.39 -4.44 -7.75
CA VAL A 323 -20.17 -5.49 -8.42
C VAL A 323 -20.38 -6.73 -7.54
N GLU A 324 -19.92 -6.67 -6.28
CA GLU A 324 -20.03 -7.71 -5.26
C GLU A 324 -19.40 -9.05 -5.67
N CYS A 325 -18.32 -8.97 -6.43
CA CYS A 325 -17.48 -10.10 -6.80
C CYS A 325 -16.34 -10.19 -5.80
N VAL A 326 -16.15 -11.33 -5.13
CA VAL A 326 -15.15 -11.45 -4.06
C VAL A 326 -13.74 -11.33 -4.66
N PRO A 327 -12.93 -10.33 -4.27
CA PRO A 327 -11.59 -10.15 -4.82
C PRO A 327 -10.65 -11.27 -4.36
N VAL A 328 -9.90 -11.82 -5.31
CA VAL A 328 -8.82 -12.79 -5.06
C VAL A 328 -7.48 -12.17 -5.44
N ILE A 329 -6.71 -11.77 -4.45
CA ILE A 329 -5.40 -11.15 -4.61
C ILE A 329 -4.38 -12.23 -4.98
N ILE A 330 -3.80 -12.12 -6.18
CA ILE A 330 -2.72 -13.01 -6.65
C ILE A 330 -1.46 -12.15 -6.88
N SER A 331 -0.99 -11.59 -5.78
CA SER A 331 0.17 -10.70 -5.69
C SER A 331 0.74 -10.80 -4.28
N ASP A 332 1.87 -11.49 -4.13
CA ASP A 332 2.31 -11.94 -2.80
C ASP A 332 2.74 -10.78 -1.89
N GLN A 333 3.30 -9.74 -2.48
CA GLN A 333 3.99 -8.63 -1.81
C GLN A 333 3.28 -7.29 -2.03
N THR A 334 1.97 -7.35 -2.31
CA THR A 334 1.14 -6.14 -2.40
C THR A 334 0.86 -5.59 -1.00
N GLU A 335 1.10 -4.30 -0.83
CA GLU A 335 0.54 -3.50 0.25
C GLU A 335 -0.84 -2.96 -0.18
N LEU A 336 -1.73 -2.71 0.78
CA LEU A 336 -3.10 -2.28 0.53
C LEU A 336 -3.44 -1.04 1.38
N PRO A 337 -4.38 -0.18 0.94
CA PRO A 337 -4.77 1.00 1.70
C PRO A 337 -5.31 0.66 3.10
N PHE A 338 -4.93 1.41 4.12
CA PHE A 338 -5.58 1.37 5.45
C PHE A 338 -5.55 -0.02 6.14
N GLN A 339 -4.52 -0.84 5.89
CA GLN A 339 -4.37 -2.19 6.47
C GLN A 339 -4.30 -2.24 8.01
N ASN A 340 -3.99 -1.13 8.63
CA ASN A 340 -4.03 -0.96 10.09
C ASN A 340 -5.45 -0.92 10.66
N VAL A 341 -6.48 -0.77 9.83
CA VAL A 341 -7.88 -0.74 10.27
C VAL A 341 -8.75 -1.72 9.47
N ILE A 342 -8.48 -1.91 8.19
CA ILE A 342 -9.20 -2.86 7.34
C ILE A 342 -8.49 -4.22 7.42
N ASP A 343 -9.16 -5.21 8.01
CA ASP A 343 -8.73 -6.61 7.91
C ASP A 343 -9.12 -7.19 6.55
N TYR A 344 -8.16 -7.19 5.64
CA TYR A 344 -8.33 -7.72 4.29
C TYR A 344 -8.65 -9.22 4.23
N SER A 345 -8.31 -10.00 5.27
CA SER A 345 -8.65 -11.42 5.34
C SER A 345 -10.15 -11.68 5.44
N GLN A 346 -10.92 -10.68 5.89
CA GLN A 346 -12.37 -10.78 6.04
C GLN A 346 -13.13 -10.42 4.75
N ILE A 347 -12.52 -9.65 3.86
CA ILE A 347 -13.17 -9.03 2.69
C ILE A 347 -12.56 -9.48 1.35
N SER A 348 -11.50 -10.28 1.38
CA SER A 348 -10.80 -10.76 0.20
C SER A 348 -10.12 -12.11 0.46
N ILE A 349 -9.73 -12.78 -0.62
CA ILE A 349 -8.93 -14.00 -0.57
C ILE A 349 -7.53 -13.67 -1.06
N LYS A 350 -6.49 -14.11 -0.36
CA LYS A 350 -5.10 -14.03 -0.86
C LYS A 350 -4.65 -15.41 -1.33
N TRP A 351 -4.13 -15.49 -2.55
CA TRP A 351 -3.67 -16.75 -3.15
C TRP A 351 -2.22 -16.62 -3.67
N PRO A 352 -1.33 -17.59 -3.37
CA PRO A 352 0.07 -17.52 -3.78
C PRO A 352 0.25 -17.43 -5.30
N SER A 353 1.02 -16.46 -5.77
CA SER A 353 1.24 -16.24 -7.21
C SER A 353 1.94 -17.41 -7.90
N SER A 354 2.68 -18.22 -7.14
CA SER A 354 3.37 -19.42 -7.61
C SER A 354 2.44 -20.60 -7.92
N ARG A 355 1.25 -20.67 -7.28
CA ARG A 355 0.32 -21.80 -7.34
C ARG A 355 -0.94 -21.54 -8.18
N ILE A 356 -0.77 -20.84 -9.31
CA ILE A 356 -1.87 -20.65 -10.26
C ILE A 356 -2.00 -21.92 -11.10
N GLY A 357 -3.01 -22.73 -10.78
CA GLY A 357 -3.35 -24.00 -11.43
C GLY A 357 -4.76 -24.46 -11.03
N PRO A 358 -5.17 -25.70 -11.37
CA PRO A 358 -6.48 -26.23 -11.03
C PRO A 358 -6.81 -26.19 -9.53
N GLU A 359 -5.80 -26.25 -8.67
CA GLU A 359 -5.92 -26.14 -7.21
C GLU A 359 -6.55 -24.82 -6.75
N LEU A 360 -6.34 -23.72 -7.50
CA LEU A 360 -6.98 -22.44 -7.22
C LEU A 360 -8.49 -22.55 -7.43
N LEU A 361 -8.92 -23.15 -8.55
CA LEU A 361 -10.35 -23.30 -8.84
C LEU A 361 -11.02 -24.28 -7.87
N GLN A 362 -10.34 -25.37 -7.51
CA GLN A 362 -10.83 -26.32 -6.50
C GLN A 362 -11.01 -25.66 -5.13
N TYR A 363 -10.07 -24.80 -4.72
CA TYR A 363 -10.20 -24.02 -3.49
C TYR A 363 -11.37 -23.04 -3.55
N LEU A 364 -11.51 -22.27 -4.64
CA LEU A 364 -12.60 -21.31 -4.76
C LEU A 364 -13.98 -22.00 -4.80
N GLU A 365 -14.06 -23.17 -5.43
CA GLU A 365 -15.29 -23.98 -5.52
C GLU A 365 -15.67 -24.63 -4.18
N SER A 366 -14.72 -24.87 -3.29
CA SER A 366 -15.00 -25.46 -1.97
C SER A 366 -15.58 -24.48 -0.96
N ILE A 367 -15.57 -23.17 -1.26
CA ILE A 367 -16.12 -22.12 -0.39
C ILE A 367 -17.65 -22.12 -0.54
N PRO A 368 -18.42 -22.36 0.53
CA PRO A 368 -19.89 -22.34 0.47
C PRO A 368 -20.43 -20.94 0.14
N ASP A 369 -21.55 -20.88 -0.58
CA ASP A 369 -22.19 -19.60 -0.95
C ASP A 369 -22.53 -18.72 0.26
N GLU A 370 -22.84 -19.31 1.42
CA GLU A 370 -23.06 -18.57 2.68
C GLU A 370 -21.80 -17.78 3.11
N GLU A 371 -20.62 -18.38 2.99
CA GLU A 371 -19.36 -17.71 3.31
C GLU A 371 -19.02 -16.63 2.28
N ILE A 372 -19.33 -16.87 0.99
CA ILE A 372 -19.18 -15.86 -0.06
C ILE A 372 -20.07 -14.64 0.23
N GLU A 373 -21.34 -14.84 0.60
CA GLU A 373 -22.25 -13.75 0.97
C GLU A 373 -21.77 -12.98 2.20
N LYS A 374 -21.18 -13.65 3.21
CA LYS A 374 -20.56 -12.99 4.37
C LYS A 374 -19.38 -12.11 3.95
N ILE A 375 -18.51 -12.59 3.07
CA ILE A 375 -17.38 -11.80 2.54
C ILE A 375 -17.91 -10.58 1.77
N ILE A 376 -18.93 -10.77 0.92
CA ILE A 376 -19.59 -9.69 0.18
C ILE A 376 -20.19 -8.65 1.15
N ALA A 377 -20.90 -9.08 2.18
CA ALA A 377 -21.51 -8.19 3.16
C ALA A 377 -20.46 -7.30 3.86
N ARG A 378 -19.36 -7.90 4.35
CA ARG A 378 -18.23 -7.15 4.92
C ARG A 378 -17.59 -6.21 3.89
N GLY A 379 -17.50 -6.64 2.63
CA GLY A 379 -17.06 -5.81 1.51
C GLY A 379 -17.94 -4.57 1.30
N ARG A 380 -19.27 -4.68 1.45
CA ARG A 380 -20.21 -3.54 1.35
C ARG A 380 -19.98 -2.52 2.44
N GLU A 381 -19.67 -2.96 3.66
CA GLU A 381 -19.42 -2.07 4.81
C GLU A 381 -18.18 -1.19 4.60
N VAL A 382 -17.14 -1.72 3.92
CA VAL A 382 -15.88 -1.00 3.74
C VAL A 382 -15.74 -0.31 2.38
N ARG A 383 -16.60 -0.60 1.39
CA ARG A 383 -16.34 -0.13 0.01
C ARG A 383 -16.33 1.39 -0.18
N CYS A 384 -16.93 2.13 0.75
CA CYS A 384 -16.86 3.58 0.76
C CYS A 384 -15.42 4.12 0.96
N TRP A 385 -14.50 3.34 1.56
CA TRP A 385 -13.09 3.70 1.67
C TRP A 385 -12.34 3.73 0.33
N TRP A 386 -12.90 3.12 -0.72
CA TRP A 386 -12.39 3.23 -2.09
C TRP A 386 -12.93 4.46 -2.83
N VAL A 387 -13.94 5.15 -2.28
CA VAL A 387 -14.62 6.27 -2.92
C VAL A 387 -13.96 7.58 -2.51
N TYR A 388 -13.40 8.30 -3.48
CA TYR A 388 -12.92 9.65 -3.27
C TYR A 388 -14.12 10.61 -3.19
N ALA A 389 -14.43 11.03 -1.96
CA ALA A 389 -15.44 12.02 -1.60
C ALA A 389 -14.82 13.02 -0.60
N SER A 390 -15.61 13.98 -0.10
CA SER A 390 -15.13 14.90 0.93
C SER A 390 -14.59 14.16 2.16
N ASP A 391 -13.61 14.74 2.83
CA ASP A 391 -13.04 14.26 4.09
C ASP A 391 -14.00 14.46 5.29
N SER A 392 -15.07 15.24 5.11
CA SER A 392 -16.17 15.36 6.06
C SER A 392 -17.12 14.16 6.06
N GLU A 393 -17.17 13.41 4.96
CA GLU A 393 -17.98 12.18 4.88
C GLU A 393 -17.51 11.19 5.94
N PRO A 394 -18.43 10.42 6.55
CA PRO A 394 -18.06 9.45 7.59
C PRO A 394 -17.17 8.32 7.06
N CYS A 395 -17.25 8.05 5.76
CA CYS A 395 -16.43 7.06 5.08
C CYS A 395 -16.07 7.54 3.66
N SER A 396 -14.78 7.74 3.41
CA SER A 396 -14.25 8.10 2.10
C SER A 396 -12.75 7.81 2.03
N ALA A 397 -12.21 7.62 0.82
CA ALA A 397 -10.77 7.53 0.58
C ALA A 397 -10.03 8.76 1.14
N MET A 398 -10.61 9.96 1.00
CA MET A 398 -10.02 11.19 1.54
C MET A 398 -9.97 11.19 3.05
N ARG A 399 -11.02 10.73 3.75
CA ARG A 399 -10.99 10.59 5.21
C ARG A 399 -9.86 9.67 5.65
N GLY A 400 -9.66 8.55 4.97
CA GLY A 400 -8.58 7.60 5.25
C GLY A 400 -7.21 8.24 5.03
N ILE A 401 -7.02 8.92 3.90
CA ILE A 401 -5.79 9.65 3.58
C ILE A 401 -5.48 10.71 4.65
N MET A 402 -6.46 11.50 5.07
CA MET A 402 -6.26 12.55 6.08
C MET A 402 -5.84 11.97 7.43
N TRP A 403 -6.40 10.83 7.82
CA TRP A 403 -6.02 10.15 9.06
C TRP A 403 -4.61 9.58 8.98
N GLU A 404 -4.24 8.94 7.87
CA GLU A 404 -2.86 8.48 7.64
C GLU A 404 -1.86 9.64 7.67
N LEU A 405 -2.17 10.75 6.99
CA LEU A 405 -1.32 11.95 7.01
C LEU A 405 -1.14 12.50 8.44
N GLN A 406 -2.21 12.59 9.23
CA GLN A 406 -2.11 13.01 10.63
C GLN A 406 -1.22 12.06 11.45
N ARG A 407 -1.33 10.75 11.24
CA ARG A 407 -0.43 9.77 11.88
C ARG A 407 1.02 9.98 11.49
N LYS A 408 1.31 10.24 10.21
CA LYS A 408 2.68 10.50 9.74
C LYS A 408 3.27 11.76 10.36
N VAL A 409 2.47 12.83 10.51
CA VAL A 409 2.92 14.07 11.18
C VAL A 409 3.27 13.82 12.64
N LEU A 410 2.43 13.11 13.39
CA LEU A 410 2.72 12.78 14.79
C LEU A 410 4.05 12.01 14.92
N LEU A 411 4.32 11.09 14.00
CA LEU A 411 5.58 10.34 13.98
C LEU A 411 6.78 11.26 13.69
N ILE A 412 6.66 12.18 12.72
CA ILE A 412 7.71 13.16 12.40
C ILE A 412 8.01 14.04 13.62
N VAL A 413 6.97 14.54 14.30
CA VAL A 413 7.14 15.37 15.51
C VAL A 413 7.86 14.59 16.62
N ILE A 414 7.46 13.35 16.89
CA ILE A 414 8.12 12.51 17.91
C ILE A 414 9.59 12.30 17.59
N ILE A 415 9.93 11.97 16.34
CA ILE A 415 11.32 11.77 15.91
C ILE A 415 12.13 13.08 16.05
N CYS A 416 11.58 14.21 15.61
CA CYS A 416 12.29 15.50 15.63
C CYS A 416 12.39 16.15 17.02
N SER A 417 11.40 15.97 17.89
CA SER A 417 11.40 16.53 19.25
C SER A 417 12.36 15.81 20.19
N ASN A 418 12.77 14.58 19.86
CA ASN A 418 13.59 13.75 20.74
C ASN A 418 15.06 13.64 20.29
N LYS A 419 15.65 14.77 19.86
CA LYS A 419 17.07 14.88 19.45
C LYS A 419 18.08 14.42 20.52
N SER A 420 17.69 14.31 21.79
CA SER A 420 18.58 13.84 22.87
C SER A 420 18.49 12.33 23.15
N SER A 421 17.45 11.65 22.65
CA SER A 421 17.18 10.24 22.95
C SER A 421 16.98 9.40 21.68
N GLU A 422 17.51 9.83 20.54
CA GLU A 422 17.50 9.06 19.29
C GLU A 422 18.05 7.63 19.51
N ARG A 423 19.07 7.50 20.38
CA ARG A 423 19.57 6.20 20.89
C ARG A 423 18.62 5.47 21.83
N ASP A 424 17.92 6.17 22.74
CA ASP A 424 17.03 5.53 23.72
C ASP A 424 15.69 5.11 23.11
N TYR A 425 15.21 5.79 22.06
CA TYR A 425 14.00 5.43 21.32
C TYR A 425 14.26 4.30 20.31
N LEU A 426 15.45 4.28 19.69
CA LEU A 426 15.97 3.10 18.99
C LEU A 426 16.09 1.92 19.95
N LEU A 427 16.64 2.09 21.15
CA LEU A 427 16.67 1.06 22.19
C LEU A 427 15.27 0.65 22.67
N TYR A 428 14.29 1.55 22.68
CA TYR A 428 12.90 1.25 23.06
C TYR A 428 12.17 0.47 21.96
N LEU A 429 12.36 0.82 20.69
CA LEU A 429 11.82 0.11 19.54
C LEU A 429 12.53 -1.24 19.33
N GLU A 430 13.86 -1.30 19.50
CA GLU A 430 14.61 -2.55 19.58
C GLU A 430 14.11 -3.40 20.73
N LYS A 431 13.88 -2.86 21.94
CA LYS A 431 13.28 -3.62 23.05
C LYS A 431 11.89 -4.13 22.73
N TYR A 432 11.01 -3.31 22.14
CA TYR A 432 9.66 -3.73 21.78
C TYR A 432 9.67 -4.78 20.65
N HIS A 433 10.57 -4.66 19.68
CA HIS A 433 10.77 -5.66 18.64
C HIS A 433 11.48 -6.92 19.14
N LEU A 434 12.43 -6.82 20.07
CA LEU A 434 13.05 -7.97 20.76
C LEU A 434 12.04 -8.69 21.64
N ILE A 435 11.16 -7.97 22.33
CA ILE A 435 10.05 -8.56 23.08
C ILE A 435 9.09 -9.25 22.12
N LEU A 436 8.76 -8.64 20.97
CA LEU A 436 7.94 -9.29 19.95
C LEU A 436 8.65 -10.52 19.34
N TYR A 437 9.97 -10.44 19.12
CA TYR A 437 10.82 -11.51 18.59
C TYR A 437 10.98 -12.67 19.59
N GLU A 438 11.10 -12.39 20.89
CA GLU A 438 11.12 -13.39 21.96
C GLU A 438 9.75 -14.00 22.19
N VAL A 439 8.67 -13.20 22.15
CA VAL A 439 7.28 -13.70 22.20
C VAL A 439 6.98 -14.57 20.97
N LEU A 440 7.43 -14.18 19.78
CA LEU A 440 7.28 -14.97 18.55
C LEU A 440 8.16 -16.23 18.58
N ASN A 441 9.38 -16.19 19.12
CA ASN A 441 10.20 -17.39 19.33
C ASN A 441 9.62 -18.32 20.41
N LEU A 442 8.97 -17.80 21.44
CA LEU A 442 8.21 -18.56 22.43
C LEU A 442 6.98 -19.24 21.80
N LEU A 443 6.29 -18.55 20.88
CA LEU A 443 5.21 -19.13 20.08
C LEU A 443 5.73 -20.18 19.08
N ASN A 444 6.92 -19.97 18.50
CA ASN A 444 7.54 -20.90 17.55
C ASN A 444 8.08 -22.17 18.22
N ARG A 445 8.58 -22.08 19.46
CA ARG A 445 9.00 -23.26 20.27
C ARG A 445 7.82 -24.14 20.72
N ASN A 446 6.61 -23.59 20.76
CA ASN A 446 5.38 -24.35 21.03
C ASN A 446 4.68 -24.84 19.74
N SER A 447 5.22 -24.54 18.56
CA SER A 447 4.71 -24.96 17.26
C SER A 447 5.46 -26.18 16.73
N SER A 448 5.28 -27.33 17.37
CA SER A 448 5.52 -28.63 16.73
C SER A 448 4.37 -29.04 15.79
N ARG A 449 3.56 -28.09 15.28
CA ARG A 449 2.36 -28.37 14.48
C ARG A 449 2.10 -27.51 13.24
N CYS A 450 2.96 -26.54 12.88
CA CYS A 450 2.75 -25.76 11.66
C CYS A 450 4.04 -25.65 10.82
N GLN A 451 4.13 -26.45 9.75
CA GLN A 451 5.08 -26.24 8.65
C GLN A 451 4.51 -25.18 7.71
N GLY A 452 5.12 -24.00 7.66
CA GLY A 452 4.73 -22.97 6.68
C GLY A 452 5.17 -21.56 7.02
N ILE A 453 6.44 -21.34 7.42
CA ILE A 453 6.95 -19.98 7.66
C ILE A 453 8.38 -19.88 7.10
N ALA A 454 8.51 -19.97 5.78
CA ALA A 454 9.71 -19.56 5.05
C ALA A 454 9.34 -18.30 4.27
N GLY A 455 9.63 -17.13 4.85
CA GLY A 455 9.26 -15.82 4.29
C GLY A 455 9.19 -14.68 5.31
N PHE A 456 9.36 -14.95 6.61
CA PHE A 456 9.28 -13.94 7.67
C PHE A 456 10.58 -13.18 7.94
N LYS A 457 11.71 -13.64 7.40
CA LYS A 457 13.01 -12.98 7.60
C LYS A 457 13.05 -11.61 6.89
N ASP A 458 12.43 -11.53 5.73
CA ASP A 458 12.37 -10.31 4.90
C ASP A 458 11.39 -9.25 5.45
N ILE A 459 10.48 -9.64 6.36
CA ILE A 459 9.44 -8.74 6.91
C ILE A 459 9.99 -7.86 8.05
N VAL A 460 11.09 -8.25 8.69
CA VAL A 460 11.59 -7.61 9.93
C VAL A 460 12.95 -6.95 9.74
N GLU A 461 13.86 -7.52 8.94
CA GLU A 461 15.21 -6.96 8.73
C GLU A 461 15.19 -5.73 7.81
N GLU A 462 14.32 -5.69 6.80
CA GLU A 462 14.24 -4.61 5.80
C GLU A 462 13.69 -3.28 6.38
N PRO A 463 12.62 -3.27 7.21
CA PRO A 463 12.11 -2.03 7.81
C PRO A 463 13.07 -1.34 8.79
N ILE A 464 14.00 -2.10 9.39
CA ILE A 464 15.00 -1.59 10.34
C ILE A 464 16.11 -0.85 9.59
N ALA A 465 16.64 -1.44 8.52
CA ALA A 465 17.64 -0.79 7.66
C ALA A 465 17.09 0.50 7.02
N GLU A 466 15.83 0.50 6.59
CA GLU A 466 15.18 1.70 6.05
C GLU A 466 14.95 2.80 7.10
N PHE A 467 14.65 2.42 8.35
CA PHE A 467 14.53 3.40 9.43
C PHE A 467 15.90 4.01 9.75
N GLU A 468 16.95 3.19 9.81
CA GLU A 468 18.33 3.67 9.98
C GLU A 468 18.74 4.59 8.81
N ASP A 469 18.47 4.26 7.55
CA ASP A 469 18.76 5.13 6.41
C ASP A 469 17.94 6.43 6.44
N TYR A 470 16.66 6.38 6.84
CA TYR A 470 15.80 7.55 7.00
C TYR A 470 16.31 8.51 8.08
N VAL A 471 16.83 7.96 9.19
CA VAL A 471 17.32 8.70 10.35
C VAL A 471 18.76 9.18 10.17
N THR A 472 19.64 8.39 9.54
CA THR A 472 21.09 8.63 9.48
C THR A 472 21.56 9.37 8.22
N SER A 473 20.71 9.55 7.21
CA SER A 473 21.07 10.26 5.97
C SER A 473 21.54 11.71 6.25
N PRO A 474 22.78 12.09 5.89
CA PRO A 474 23.32 13.44 6.13
C PRO A 474 22.49 14.55 5.47
N GLY A 475 22.51 15.74 6.09
CA GLY A 475 21.70 16.92 5.78
C GLY A 475 21.71 17.36 4.33
#